data_AF-A0A967IC66-F1
#
_entry.id   AF-A0A967IC66-F1
#
_cell.length_a   1.000
_cell.length_b   1.000
_cell.length_c   1.000
_cell.angle_alpha   90.00
_cell.angle_beta   90.00
_cell.angle_gamma   90.00
#
_symmetry.space_group_name_H-M   'P 1'
#
loop_
_entity.id
_entity.type
_entity.pdbx_description
1 polymer ?
#
loop_
_entity_poly.entity_id
_entity_poly.type
_entity_poly.pdbx_seq_one_letter_code
_entity_poly.pdbx_strand_id
1 'polypeptide(L)'
;MLAARGYDRHGSVTLSVADDELCPWNNGAWRLAVDSDGTHVDEIGSNSRVDLECTINGLAMLVTGYARASWLDRIGRMKARDRTRLADLDAFFQCRYRPSLSFGF
;
A
#
# COMPACT_ATOMS: atom_id res chain seq x y z
N MET A 1 2.62 -1.42 10.81
CA MET A 1 3.67 -1.37 9.75
C MET A 1 3.52 -0.14 8.85
N LEU A 2 2.34 0.13 8.30
CA LEU A 2 2.10 1.28 7.39
C LEU A 2 2.44 2.65 7.98
N ALA A 3 2.01 2.94 9.22
CA ALA A 3 2.28 4.23 9.89
C ALA A 3 3.76 4.44 10.27
N ALA A 4 4.52 3.36 10.40
CA ALA A 4 5.94 3.41 10.75
C ALA A 4 6.85 3.52 9.52
N ARG A 5 6.29 3.36 8.32
CA ARG A 5 7.04 3.53 7.07
C ARG A 5 7.25 5.02 6.82
N GLY A 6 8.48 5.42 6.47
CA GLY A 6 8.75 6.74 5.92
C GLY A 6 8.25 6.84 4.48
N TYR A 7 7.54 7.92 4.16
CA TYR A 7 7.08 8.26 2.81
C TYR A 7 7.71 9.58 2.38
N ASP A 8 8.22 9.63 1.15
CA ASP A 8 8.87 10.83 0.61
C ASP A 8 7.86 11.82 -0.02
N ARG A 9 6.57 11.48 -0.04
CA ARG A 9 5.49 12.29 -0.62
C ARG A 9 4.31 12.42 0.32
N HIS A 10 3.78 13.63 0.43
CA HIS A 10 2.49 13.89 1.07
C HIS A 10 1.35 13.46 0.16
N GLY A 11 0.21 13.12 0.75
CA GLY A 11 -1.00 12.74 0.05
C GLY A 11 -1.81 11.69 0.80
N SER A 12 -2.86 11.18 0.17
CA SER A 12 -3.66 10.10 0.73
C SER A 12 -4.00 9.04 -0.30
N VAL A 13 -3.96 7.78 0.14
CA VAL A 13 -4.32 6.60 -0.64
C VAL A 13 -5.24 5.74 0.22
N THR A 14 -6.28 5.20 -0.40
CA THR A 14 -7.18 4.23 0.23
C THR A 14 -6.96 2.85 -0.36
N LEU A 15 -6.91 1.82 0.49
CA LEU A 15 -6.70 0.45 0.05
C LEU A 15 -7.57 -0.52 0.85
N SER A 16 -7.95 -1.64 0.24
CA SER A 16 -8.51 -2.77 0.96
C SER A 16 -7.58 -3.97 0.93
N VAL A 17 -7.58 -4.69 2.05
CA VAL A 17 -6.94 -6.00 2.20
C VAL A 17 -8.06 -7.01 2.39
N ALA A 18 -7.97 -8.11 1.65
CA ALA A 18 -8.87 -9.25 1.76
C ALA A 18 -8.08 -10.56 1.87
N ASP A 19 -8.79 -11.60 2.31
CA ASP A 19 -8.35 -12.99 2.33
C ASP A 19 -7.09 -13.26 3.16
N ASP A 20 -6.87 -12.49 4.23
CA ASP A 20 -5.88 -12.80 5.26
C ASP A 20 -6.52 -13.66 6.36
N GLU A 21 -6.52 -14.98 6.17
CA GLU A 21 -7.07 -15.95 7.14
C GLU A 21 -6.20 -16.06 8.40
N LEU A 22 -4.89 -15.81 8.28
CA LEU A 22 -3.95 -15.92 9.39
C LEU A 22 -4.07 -14.74 10.35
N CYS A 23 -4.33 -13.55 9.81
CA CYS A 23 -4.45 -12.32 10.56
C CYS A 23 -5.76 -11.59 10.17
N PRO A 24 -6.92 -12.04 10.68
CA PRO A 24 -8.22 -11.50 10.28
C PRO A 24 -8.37 -9.98 10.49
N TRP A 25 -7.64 -9.41 11.44
CA TRP A 25 -7.60 -7.97 11.72
C TRP A 25 -6.95 -7.14 10.62
N ASN A 26 -6.24 -7.75 9.66
CA ASN A 26 -5.74 -7.05 8.47
C ASN A 26 -6.84 -6.83 7.44
N ASN A 27 -7.87 -7.68 7.42
CA ASN A 27 -8.97 -7.59 6.47
C ASN A 27 -9.80 -6.34 6.74
N GLY A 28 -10.06 -5.56 5.70
CA GLY A 28 -10.78 -4.30 5.83
C GLY A 28 -10.33 -3.27 4.81
N ALA A 29 -10.85 -2.06 4.95
CA ALA A 29 -10.46 -0.92 4.16
C ALA A 29 -9.73 0.10 5.04
N TRP A 30 -8.68 0.69 4.49
CA TRP A 30 -7.76 1.55 5.21
C TRP A 30 -7.52 2.82 4.40
N ARG A 31 -7.45 3.96 5.10
CA ARG A 31 -6.91 5.21 4.56
C ARG A 31 -5.52 5.40 5.11
N LEU A 32 -4.55 5.52 4.22
CA LEU A 32 -3.20 5.98 4.50
C LEU A 32 -3.11 7.45 4.10
N ALA A 33 -2.70 8.31 5.03
CA ALA A 33 -2.46 9.73 4.78
C ALA A 33 -1.07 10.12 5.28
N VAL A 34 -0.36 10.93 4.50
CA VAL A 34 0.95 11.48 4.83
C VAL A 34 0.86 12.99 4.68
N ASP A 35 1.14 13.70 5.75
CA ASP A 35 1.13 15.16 5.80
C ASP A 35 2.29 15.69 6.68
N SER A 36 2.20 16.95 7.10
CA SER A 36 3.24 17.59 7.93
C SER A 36 3.35 17.00 9.34
N ASP A 37 2.29 16.38 9.85
CA ASP A 37 2.21 15.88 11.22
C ASP A 37 2.64 14.40 11.30
N GLY A 38 2.64 13.72 10.15
CA GLY A 38 3.27 12.42 9.98
C GLY A 38 2.48 11.50 9.06
N THR A 39 2.51 10.20 9.39
CA THR A 39 1.77 9.18 8.66
C THR A 39 0.63 8.65 9.52
N HIS A 40 -0.58 8.72 8.97
CA HIS A 40 -1.82 8.29 9.60
C HIS A 40 -2.42 7.11 8.85
N VAL A 41 -2.90 6.12 9.60
CA VAL A 41 -3.56 4.93 9.07
C VAL A 41 -4.85 4.74 9.83
N ASP A 42 -5.96 4.98 9.13
CA ASP A 42 -7.30 4.90 9.70
C ASP A 42 -8.05 3.75 9.03
N GLU A 43 -8.76 2.94 9.80
CA GLU A 43 -9.76 2.05 9.24
C GLU A 43 -10.89 2.91 8.67
N ILE A 44 -11.34 2.58 7.45
CA ILE A 44 -12.50 3.18 6.81
C ILE A 44 -13.54 2.10 6.59
N GLY A 45 -14.82 2.48 6.54
CA GLY A 45 -15.90 1.51 6.41
C GLY A 45 -15.70 0.59 5.20
N SER A 46 -15.98 -0.71 5.35
CA SER A 46 -15.72 -1.75 4.34
C SER A 46 -16.39 -1.51 2.98
N ASN A 47 -17.46 -0.71 2.94
CA ASN A 47 -18.15 -0.30 1.70
C ASN A 47 -17.54 0.94 1.02
N SER A 48 -16.43 1.46 1.55
CA SER A 48 -15.77 2.64 0.99
C SER A 48 -15.17 2.32 -0.38
N ARG A 49 -15.22 3.31 -1.29
CA ARG A 49 -14.51 3.20 -2.57
C ARG A 49 -13.02 3.39 -2.33
N VAL A 50 -12.26 2.30 -2.41
CA VAL A 50 -10.79 2.30 -2.26
C VAL A 50 -10.06 2.49 -3.59
N ASP A 51 -8.86 3.06 -3.58
CA ASP A 51 -8.00 3.21 -4.76
C ASP A 51 -7.39 1.88 -5.20
N LEU A 52 -7.07 1.01 -4.24
CA LEU A 52 -6.40 -0.27 -4.44
C LEU A 52 -7.10 -1.41 -3.70
N GLU A 53 -7.35 -2.52 -4.36
CA GLU A 53 -7.69 -3.80 -3.74
C GLU A 53 -6.45 -4.70 -3.79
N CYS A 54 -6.06 -5.33 -2.68
CA CYS A 54 -4.88 -6.20 -2.66
C CYS A 54 -4.97 -7.34 -1.64
N THR A 55 -4.14 -8.36 -1.86
CA THR A 55 -3.84 -9.37 -0.84
C THR A 55 -2.82 -8.82 0.15
N ILE A 56 -2.72 -9.41 1.34
CA ILE A 56 -1.69 -9.01 2.32
C ILE A 56 -0.26 -9.13 1.76
N ASN A 57 0.00 -10.14 0.91
CA ASN A 57 1.27 -10.31 0.24
C ASN A 57 1.54 -9.21 -0.80
N GLY A 58 0.52 -8.83 -1.58
CA GLY A 58 0.61 -7.70 -2.51
C GLY A 58 0.92 -6.40 -1.78
N LEU A 59 0.26 -6.18 -0.64
CA LEU A 59 0.55 -5.05 0.24
C LEU A 59 1.99 -5.09 0.74
N ALA A 60 2.47 -6.23 1.26
CA ALA A 60 3.84 -6.40 1.74
C ALA A 60 4.90 -6.03 0.66
N MET A 61 4.70 -6.46 -0.58
CA MET A 61 5.59 -6.13 -1.70
C MET A 61 5.58 -4.63 -2.04
N LEU A 62 4.41 -3.99 -1.98
CA LEU A 62 4.26 -2.56 -2.22
C LEU A 62 4.88 -1.72 -1.08
N VAL A 63 4.56 -2.07 0.17
CA VAL A 63 4.96 -1.29 1.35
C VAL A 63 6.45 -1.37 1.62
N THR A 64 7.12 -2.46 1.21
CA THR A 64 8.57 -2.58 1.31
C THR A 64 9.30 -1.84 0.19
N GLY A 65 8.59 -1.36 -0.85
CA GLY A 65 9.20 -0.81 -2.06
C GLY A 65 9.85 -1.86 -2.97
N TYR A 66 9.55 -3.15 -2.74
CA TYR A 66 10.04 -4.26 -3.56
C TYR A 66 9.38 -4.25 -4.95
N ALA A 67 8.09 -3.92 -5.01
CA ALA A 67 7.32 -3.84 -6.24
C ALA A 67 6.51 -2.55 -6.34
N ARG A 68 6.29 -2.11 -7.58
CA ARG A 68 5.45 -0.95 -7.92
C ARG A 68 3.98 -1.36 -8.02
N ALA A 69 3.06 -0.45 -7.69
CA ALA A 69 1.63 -0.68 -7.81
C ALA A 69 1.23 -1.02 -9.25
N SER A 70 1.81 -0.32 -10.23
CA SER A 70 1.57 -0.58 -11.67
C SER A 70 1.98 -1.99 -12.11
N TRP A 71 3.02 -2.56 -11.50
CA TRP A 71 3.45 -3.92 -11.79
C TRP A 71 2.58 -4.95 -11.08
N LEU A 72 2.26 -4.73 -9.79
CA LEU A 72 1.37 -5.62 -9.02
C LEU A 72 -0.03 -5.70 -9.64
N ASP A 73 -0.55 -4.57 -10.14
CA ASP A 73 -1.80 -4.52 -10.89
C ASP A 73 -1.72 -5.35 -12.19
N ARG A 74 -0.62 -5.20 -12.94
CA ARG A 74 -0.41 -5.95 -14.18
C ARG A 74 -0.35 -7.47 -13.98
N ILE A 75 0.21 -7.93 -12.86
CA ILE A 75 0.35 -9.37 -12.57
C ILE A 75 -0.81 -9.93 -11.74
N GLY A 76 -1.87 -9.15 -11.50
CA GLY A 76 -3.07 -9.59 -10.77
C GLY A 76 -2.86 -9.80 -9.27
N ARG A 77 -1.81 -9.23 -8.67
CA ARG A 77 -1.57 -9.27 -7.21
C ARG A 77 -2.19 -8.08 -6.46
N MET A 78 -2.60 -7.08 -7.22
CA MET A 78 -3.31 -5.88 -6.79
C MET A 78 -4.29 -5.50 -7.90
N LYS A 79 -5.26 -4.66 -7.60
CA LYS A 79 -6.19 -4.12 -8.58
C LYS A 79 -6.45 -2.66 -8.26
N ALA A 80 -6.02 -1.78 -9.14
CA ALA A 80 -6.36 -0.36 -9.04
C ALA A 80 -7.81 -0.14 -9.51
N ARG A 81 -8.57 0.66 -8.77
CA ARG A 81 -9.90 1.11 -9.21
C ARG A 81 -9.80 1.93 -10.49
N ASP A 82 -8.81 2.81 -10.55
CA ASP A 82 -8.53 3.67 -11.69
C ASP A 82 -7.06 3.51 -12.10
N ARG A 83 -6.84 2.90 -13.27
CA ARG A 83 -5.50 2.64 -13.81
C ARG A 83 -4.74 3.92 -14.15
N THR A 84 -5.43 5.04 -14.36
CA THR A 84 -4.77 6.34 -14.65
C THR A 84 -3.97 6.86 -13.46
N ARG A 85 -4.37 6.47 -12.23
CA ARG A 85 -3.70 6.85 -10.98
C ARG A 85 -2.50 5.98 -10.62
N LEU A 86 -2.20 4.95 -11.39
CA LEU A 86 -1.09 4.03 -11.09
C LEU A 86 0.28 4.73 -11.03
N ALA A 87 0.48 5.78 -11.84
CA ALA A 87 1.72 6.56 -11.78
C ALA A 87 1.86 7.33 -10.46
N ASP A 88 0.76 7.90 -9.95
CA ASP A 88 0.75 8.62 -8.67
C ASP A 88 0.93 7.65 -7.51
N LEU A 89 0.31 6.47 -7.58
CA LEU A 89 0.47 5.40 -6.59
C LEU A 89 1.89 4.85 -6.57
N ASP A 90 2.50 4.64 -7.74
CA ASP A 90 3.91 4.26 -7.84
C ASP A 90 4.81 5.31 -7.18
N ALA A 91 4.55 6.60 -7.41
CA ALA A 91 5.30 7.69 -6.82
C ALA A 91 5.09 7.81 -5.30
N PHE A 92 3.87 7.56 -4.82
CA PHE A 92 3.53 7.60 -3.39
C PHE A 92 4.26 6.50 -2.60
N PHE A 93 4.31 5.28 -3.14
CA PHE A 93 5.00 4.15 -2.51
C PHE A 93 6.45 3.97 -2.97
N GLN A 94 7.04 4.96 -3.65
CA GLN A 94 8.44 4.90 -4.03
C GLN A 94 9.34 5.02 -2.80
N CYS A 95 10.45 4.28 -2.77
CA CYS A 95 11.54 4.49 -1.82
C CYS A 95 12.69 5.22 -2.53
N ARG A 96 13.26 6.26 -1.89
CA ARG A 96 14.46 6.94 -2.39
C ARG A 96 15.62 5.98 -2.69
N TYR A 97 15.79 4.96 -1.86
CA TYR A 97 16.80 3.92 -2.03
C TYR A 97 16.12 2.58 -2.25
N ARG A 98 16.68 1.77 -3.17
CA ARG A 98 16.17 0.43 -3.42
C ARG A 98 16.37 -0.42 -2.16
N PRO A 99 15.34 -1.13 -1.68
CA PRO A 99 15.49 -2.00 -0.52
C PRO A 99 16.53 -3.08 -0.78
N SER A 100 17.44 -3.27 0.17
CA SER A 100 18.43 -4.35 0.17
C SER A 100 18.47 -4.99 1.54
N LEU A 101 18.65 -6.31 1.58
CA LEU A 101 18.95 -7.03 2.81
C LEU A 101 20.45 -6.86 3.10
N SER A 102 20.80 -6.31 4.26
CA SER A 102 22.19 -6.04 4.61
C SER A 102 22.97 -7.30 5.06
N PHE A 103 22.25 -8.35 5.46
CA PHE A 103 22.82 -9.63 5.90
C PHE A 103 21.76 -10.75 5.73
N GLY A 104 22.21 -11.96 5.40
CA GLY A 104 21.35 -13.14 5.31
C GLY A 104 21.25 -13.84 6.66
N PHE A 105 20.08 -14.41 6.96
CA PHE A 105 19.79 -15.20 8.14
C PHE A 105 19.53 -16.66 7.76
#